data_AF-A0A940WDR7-F1
#
_entry.id   AF-A0A940WDR7-F1
#
_cell.length_a   1.000
_cell.length_b   1.000
_cell.length_c   1.000
_cell.angle_alpha   90.00
_cell.angle_beta   90.00
_cell.angle_gamma   90.00
#
_symmetry.space_group_name_H-M   'P 1'
#
loop_
_entity.id
_entity.type
_entity.pdbx_description
1 polymer ?
#
loop_
_entity_poly.entity_id
_entity_poly.type
_entity_poly.pdbx_seq_one_letter_code
_entity_poly.pdbx_strand_id
1 'polypeptide(L)'
;MNARVRLVQGCMKEFGFTGFRTREVANDPPPLVTGRRFLYVPPAEAARFGYGIDPARAKDFDKPKDTLETTVSPDERSVLSGGGATRYQGRTVAPGGCVGAADGVLQKNAPKADRLLPWQLMGQAADLAARDERVKKPVAAWAACMKGRGYDYAMPVDAWEDPRWRPARTAAGASAEEKKAAVADMECKDQVGYVEDLVSVQNSYEEDLIRQHADELSAIQRNRETLKRNADTVMNGGHP
;
A
#
# COMPACT_ATOMS: atom_id res chain seq x y z
N MET A 1 13.14 -2.48 17.74
CA MET A 1 14.25 -2.25 16.78
C MET A 1 14.22 -3.39 15.77
N ASN A 2 14.14 -3.10 14.47
CA ASN A 2 14.08 -4.10 13.40
C ASN A 2 15.49 -4.66 13.09
N ALA A 3 15.60 -5.96 12.75
CA ALA A 3 16.85 -6.63 12.40
C ALA A 3 17.61 -5.91 11.28
N ARG A 4 16.91 -5.42 10.25
CA ARG A 4 17.50 -4.67 9.14
C ARG A 4 18.13 -3.38 9.62
N VAL A 5 17.44 -2.63 10.49
CA VAL A 5 17.96 -1.39 11.10
C VAL A 5 19.22 -1.66 11.91
N ARG A 6 19.23 -2.74 12.71
CA ARG A 6 20.40 -3.15 13.49
C ARG A 6 21.62 -3.46 12.60
N LEU A 7 21.41 -4.21 11.52
CA LEU A 7 22.47 -4.54 10.56
C LEU A 7 23.02 -3.30 9.87
N VAL A 8 22.13 -2.42 9.38
CA VAL A 8 22.52 -1.17 8.72
C VAL A 8 23.30 -0.27 9.68
N GLN A 9 22.84 -0.07 10.91
CA GLN A 9 23.56 0.73 11.90
C GLN A 9 24.93 0.11 12.25
N GLY A 10 25.00 -1.21 12.39
CA GLY A 10 26.27 -1.93 12.58
C GLY A 10 27.26 -1.67 11.45
N CYS A 11 26.82 -1.83 10.20
CA CYS A 11 27.64 -1.56 9.02
C CYS A 11 28.07 -0.07 8.94
N MET A 12 27.14 0.87 9.13
CA MET A 12 27.48 2.30 9.10
C MET A 12 28.51 2.68 10.17
N LYS A 13 28.44 2.05 11.37
CA LYS A 13 29.44 2.22 12.43
C LYS A 13 30.82 1.73 12.02
N GLU A 14 30.92 0.66 11.23
CA GLU A 14 32.21 0.17 10.70
C GLU A 14 32.88 1.17 9.75
N PHE A 15 32.11 2.02 9.07
CA PHE A 15 32.62 3.12 8.25
C PHE A 15 32.81 4.44 9.02
N GLY A 16 32.69 4.42 10.35
CA GLY A 16 32.94 5.58 11.21
C GLY A 16 31.71 6.43 11.52
N PHE A 17 30.54 6.11 10.94
CA PHE A 17 29.29 6.84 11.20
C PHE A 17 28.61 6.36 12.50
N THR A 18 29.27 6.56 13.63
CA THR A 18 28.80 6.12 14.96
C THR A 18 27.51 6.79 15.43
N GLY A 19 27.22 7.98 14.90
CA GLY A 19 26.00 8.75 15.15
C GLY A 19 24.85 8.47 14.19
N PHE A 20 25.04 7.59 13.18
CA PHE A 20 24.03 7.33 12.17
C PHE A 20 22.75 6.76 12.79
N ARG A 21 21.62 7.43 12.54
CA ARG A 21 20.30 6.97 12.96
C ARG A 21 19.43 6.82 11.73
N THR A 22 18.90 5.62 11.54
CA THR A 22 17.80 5.37 10.61
C THR A 22 16.61 4.90 11.41
N ARG A 23 15.47 5.55 11.19
CA ARG A 23 14.19 5.09 11.71
C ARG A 23 13.57 4.15 10.70
N GLU A 24 12.97 3.08 11.19
CA GLU A 24 12.05 2.30 10.39
C GLU A 24 10.86 3.20 10.04
N VAL A 25 10.66 3.48 8.74
CA VAL A 25 9.32 3.90 8.31
C VAL A 25 8.45 2.69 8.58
N ALA A 26 7.55 2.81 9.56
CA ALA A 26 6.47 1.84 9.71
C ALA A 26 5.72 1.86 8.38
N ASN A 27 6.03 0.91 7.51
CA ASN A 27 5.20 0.59 6.37
C ASN A 27 4.06 -0.25 6.93
N ASP A 28 3.21 0.38 7.75
CA ASP A 28 1.87 -0.16 7.92
C ASP A 28 1.30 -0.17 6.50
N PRO A 29 1.08 -1.35 5.89
CA PRO A 29 0.39 -1.36 4.62
C PRO A 29 -0.90 -0.60 4.86
N PRO A 30 -1.28 0.36 3.97
CA PRO A 30 -2.59 0.98 4.05
C PRO A 30 -3.58 -0.16 4.25
N PRO A 31 -4.49 -0.09 5.24
CA PRO A 31 -5.36 -1.21 5.56
C PRO A 31 -5.96 -1.75 4.26
N LEU A 32 -5.59 -2.99 3.91
CA LEU A 32 -5.93 -3.63 2.63
C LEU A 32 -7.44 -3.83 2.43
N VAL A 33 -8.20 -3.53 3.50
CA VAL A 33 -9.60 -3.82 3.71
C VAL A 33 -10.32 -2.52 4.11
N THR A 34 -10.29 -1.52 3.25
CA THR A 34 -11.20 -0.38 3.40
C THR A 34 -12.25 -0.45 2.31
N GLY A 35 -13.51 -0.14 2.63
CA GLY A 35 -14.59 -0.04 1.64
C GLY A 35 -14.22 0.90 0.48
N ARG A 36 -13.32 1.87 0.72
CA ARG A 36 -12.82 2.81 -0.28
C ARG A 36 -12.14 2.12 -1.47
N ARG A 37 -11.59 0.92 -1.27
CA ARG A 37 -11.06 0.08 -2.36
C ARG A 37 -12.15 -0.33 -3.36
N PHE A 38 -13.38 -0.46 -2.89
CA PHE A 38 -14.58 -0.75 -3.69
C PHE A 38 -15.41 0.53 -3.95
N LEU A 39 -14.77 1.71 -3.84
CA LEU A 39 -15.40 3.02 -3.98
C LEU A 39 -16.59 3.21 -3.03
N TYR A 40 -16.50 2.63 -1.83
CA TYR A 40 -17.55 2.69 -0.82
C TYR A 40 -17.06 3.37 0.45
N VAL A 41 -17.90 4.24 0.99
CA VAL A 41 -17.79 4.83 2.32
C VAL A 41 -19.15 4.72 2.99
N PRO A 42 -19.24 4.51 4.31
CA PRO A 42 -20.54 4.53 4.98
C PRO A 42 -21.28 5.85 4.70
N PRO A 43 -22.61 5.84 4.46
CA PRO A 43 -23.38 7.06 4.18
C PRO A 43 -23.20 8.17 5.23
N ALA A 44 -23.04 7.81 6.51
CA ALA A 44 -22.76 8.77 7.57
C ALA A 44 -21.38 9.46 7.44
N GLU A 45 -20.37 8.76 6.90
CA GLU A 45 -19.07 9.35 6.59
C GLU A 45 -19.16 10.22 5.33
N ALA A 46 -19.87 9.74 4.30
CA ALA A 46 -20.15 10.50 3.07
C ALA A 46 -20.86 11.84 3.35
N ALA A 47 -21.84 11.84 4.26
CA ALA A 47 -22.56 13.05 4.67
C ALA A 47 -21.62 14.08 5.34
N ARG A 48 -20.55 13.63 5.99
CA ARG A 48 -19.60 14.50 6.70
C ARG A 48 -18.46 14.97 5.81
N PHE A 49 -17.95 14.08 4.96
CA PHE A 49 -16.67 14.26 4.27
C PHE A 49 -16.74 14.07 2.75
N GLY A 50 -17.93 13.85 2.18
CA GLY A 50 -18.07 13.57 0.75
C GLY A 50 -17.33 12.30 0.35
N TYR A 51 -16.59 12.38 -0.75
CA TYR A 51 -15.67 11.30 -1.16
C TYR A 51 -14.32 11.39 -0.43
N GLY A 52 -14.02 12.51 0.22
CA GLY A 52 -12.82 12.73 1.03
C GLY A 52 -12.78 11.89 2.31
N ILE A 53 -11.65 11.97 3.02
CA ILE A 53 -11.46 11.36 4.35
C ILE A 53 -11.65 12.40 5.46
N ASP A 54 -11.91 11.94 6.68
CA ASP A 54 -11.92 12.81 7.86
C ASP A 54 -10.62 13.63 7.93
N PRO A 55 -10.66 14.97 7.96
CA PRO A 55 -9.46 15.81 8.09
C PRO A 55 -8.61 15.49 9.33
N ALA A 56 -9.20 15.01 10.43
CA ALA A 56 -8.44 14.56 11.59
C ALA A 56 -7.57 13.33 11.24
N ARG A 57 -8.08 12.44 10.40
CA ARG A 57 -7.35 11.30 9.86
C ARG A 57 -6.40 11.70 8.72
N ALA A 58 -6.76 12.68 7.91
CA ALA A 58 -5.90 13.24 6.87
C ALA A 58 -4.61 13.84 7.46
N LYS A 59 -4.73 14.53 8.60
CA LYS A 59 -3.58 15.04 9.37
C LYS A 59 -2.61 13.95 9.81
N ASP A 60 -3.04 12.70 9.96
CA ASP A 60 -2.12 11.60 10.26
C ASP A 60 -1.31 11.15 9.02
N PHE A 61 -1.83 11.40 7.80
CA PHE A 61 -1.11 11.19 6.55
C PHE A 61 -0.24 12.39 6.14
N ASP A 62 -0.68 13.61 6.49
CA ASP A 62 0.05 14.87 6.25
C ASP A 62 1.09 15.18 7.32
N LYS A 63 1.03 14.51 8.49
CA LYS A 63 2.15 14.48 9.42
C LYS A 63 3.36 14.14 8.57
N PRO A 64 4.39 15.01 8.51
CA PRO A 64 5.64 14.62 7.90
C PRO A 64 5.97 13.28 8.52
N LYS A 65 6.03 12.21 7.70
CA LYS A 65 6.53 10.92 8.16
C LYS A 65 7.86 11.28 8.79
N ASP A 66 7.89 11.24 10.12
CA ASP A 66 8.89 11.87 10.98
C ASP A 66 10.09 12.34 10.18
N THR A 67 10.24 13.67 10.00
CA THR A 67 11.35 14.34 9.28
C THR A 67 12.72 14.09 9.92
N LEU A 68 12.92 12.89 10.46
CA LEU A 68 14.09 12.04 10.22
C LEU A 68 14.25 11.66 8.73
N GLU A 69 13.87 12.54 7.79
CA GLU A 69 14.88 13.06 6.87
C GLU A 69 16.03 13.69 7.69
N THR A 70 16.72 12.86 8.47
CA THR A 70 18.13 13.07 8.75
C THR A 70 18.71 13.43 7.41
N THR A 71 19.27 14.62 7.32
CA THR A 71 20.17 15.02 6.26
C THR A 71 21.29 14.00 6.20
N VAL A 72 21.02 12.86 5.54
CA VAL A 72 22.01 11.83 5.25
C VAL A 72 23.02 12.56 4.38
N SER A 73 24.19 12.82 4.93
CA SER A 73 25.26 13.52 4.22
C SER A 73 25.59 12.76 2.93
N PRO A 74 26.18 13.42 1.92
CA PRO A 74 26.59 12.73 0.70
C PRO A 74 27.46 11.49 0.97
N ASP A 75 28.33 11.56 1.97
CA ASP A 75 29.18 10.47 2.42
C ASP A 75 28.38 9.32 3.05
N GLU A 76 27.48 9.63 4.00
CA GLU A 76 26.60 8.62 4.59
C GLU A 76 25.72 7.97 3.52
N ARG A 77 25.23 8.75 2.55
CA ARG A 77 24.38 8.24 1.46
C ARG A 77 25.16 7.30 0.57
N SER A 78 26.39 7.65 0.23
CA SER A 78 27.29 6.85 -0.59
C SER A 78 27.57 5.48 0.05
N VAL A 79 27.82 5.44 1.36
CA VAL A 79 28.04 4.17 2.09
C VAL A 79 26.74 3.41 2.36
N LEU A 80 25.65 4.12 2.65
CA LEU A 80 24.36 3.54 2.96
C LEU A 80 23.77 2.77 1.77
N SER A 81 23.79 3.37 0.57
CA SER A 81 23.19 2.81 -0.66
C SER A 81 24.20 2.25 -1.65
N GLY A 82 25.51 2.51 -1.47
CA GLY A 82 26.54 2.17 -2.45
C GLY A 82 26.52 3.04 -3.70
N GLY A 83 25.67 4.08 -3.73
CA GLY A 83 25.56 5.02 -4.84
C GLY A 83 26.67 6.05 -4.83
N GLY A 84 27.81 5.72 -5.44
CA GLY A 84 28.86 6.70 -5.78
C GLY A 84 30.28 6.36 -5.32
N ALA A 85 30.46 5.52 -4.30
CA ALA A 85 31.79 5.11 -3.86
C ALA A 85 31.89 3.57 -3.72
N THR A 86 32.91 2.99 -4.36
CA THR A 86 33.32 1.60 -4.12
C THR A 86 34.25 1.48 -2.91
N ARG A 87 34.74 2.61 -2.39
CA ARG A 87 35.55 2.72 -1.18
C ARG A 87 35.23 3.98 -0.39
N TYR A 88 35.22 3.87 0.93
CA TYR A 88 35.13 5.00 1.85
C TYR A 88 36.16 4.80 2.97
N GLN A 89 37.00 5.82 3.21
CA GLN A 89 38.07 5.80 4.21
C GLN A 89 38.92 4.50 4.19
N GLY A 90 39.30 4.04 2.99
CA GLY A 90 40.12 2.84 2.80
C GLY A 90 39.38 1.50 2.91
N ARG A 91 38.08 1.49 3.25
CA ARG A 91 37.24 0.29 3.30
C ARG A 91 36.41 0.16 2.02
N THR A 92 36.21 -1.06 1.55
CA THR A 92 35.34 -1.35 0.40
C THR A 92 33.87 -1.23 0.78
N VAL A 93 33.11 -0.47 0.00
CA VAL A 93 31.64 -0.39 0.13
C VAL A 93 31.05 -1.49 -0.74
N ALA A 94 30.22 -2.36 -0.15
CA ALA A 94 29.57 -3.45 -0.89
C ALA A 94 28.58 -2.91 -1.95
N PRO A 95 28.27 -3.66 -3.02
CA PRO A 95 27.15 -3.32 -3.90
C PRO A 95 25.86 -3.12 -3.12
N GLY A 96 25.17 -2.00 -3.34
CA GLY A 96 23.98 -1.62 -2.56
C GLY A 96 24.29 -1.06 -1.16
N GLY A 97 25.56 -0.89 -0.80
CA GLY A 97 26.00 -0.30 0.47
C GLY A 97 25.61 -1.14 1.69
N CYS A 98 25.54 -0.47 2.84
CA CYS A 98 25.07 -1.10 4.08
C CYS A 98 23.64 -1.63 4.00
N VAL A 99 22.80 -1.03 3.16
CA VAL A 99 21.45 -1.54 2.88
C VAL A 99 21.51 -2.90 2.16
N GLY A 100 22.27 -2.99 1.07
CA GLY A 100 22.45 -4.22 0.31
C GLY A 100 23.09 -5.34 1.13
N ALA A 101 24.07 -5.00 1.96
CA ALA A 101 24.70 -5.96 2.88
C ALA A 101 23.69 -6.51 3.91
N ALA A 102 22.88 -5.64 4.53
CA ALA A 102 21.84 -6.05 5.46
C ALA A 102 20.78 -6.93 4.79
N ASP A 103 20.32 -6.54 3.59
CA ASP A 103 19.35 -7.30 2.81
C ASP A 103 19.92 -8.68 2.41
N GLY A 104 21.21 -8.76 2.06
CA GLY A 104 21.90 -10.01 1.79
C GLY A 104 21.92 -10.97 2.98
N VAL A 105 22.18 -10.47 4.19
CA VAL A 105 22.12 -11.27 5.42
C VAL A 105 20.70 -11.79 5.65
N LEU A 106 19.68 -10.93 5.51
CA LEU A 106 18.29 -11.33 5.74
C LEU A 106 17.77 -12.31 4.67
N GLN A 107 18.26 -12.20 3.43
CA GLN A 107 17.88 -13.08 2.32
C GLN A 107 18.74 -14.35 2.22
N LYS A 108 19.72 -14.55 3.10
CA LYS A 108 20.59 -15.73 3.05
C LYS A 108 19.76 -17.01 3.11
N ASN A 109 20.00 -17.89 2.14
CA ASN A 109 19.27 -19.15 1.93
C ASN A 109 17.74 -19.00 1.72
N ALA A 110 17.25 -17.79 1.48
CA ALA A 110 15.85 -17.59 1.14
C ALA A 110 15.63 -18.03 -0.32
N PRO A 111 14.63 -18.87 -0.61
CA PRO A 111 14.31 -19.22 -1.99
C PRO A 111 13.96 -17.96 -2.78
N LYS A 112 14.35 -17.89 -4.05
CA LYS A 112 13.90 -16.81 -4.93
C LYS A 112 12.38 -16.86 -5.04
N ALA A 113 11.73 -15.70 -4.94
CA ALA A 113 10.29 -15.58 -5.03
C ALA A 113 9.93 -14.20 -5.57
N ASP A 114 8.92 -14.13 -6.45
CA ASP A 114 8.35 -12.85 -6.86
C ASP A 114 7.45 -12.31 -5.74
N ARG A 115 7.99 -11.42 -4.92
CA ARG A 115 7.28 -10.86 -3.77
C ARG A 115 6.13 -9.93 -4.17
N LEU A 116 6.08 -9.49 -5.43
CA LEU A 116 5.02 -8.63 -5.95
C LEU A 116 3.85 -9.42 -6.52
N LEU A 117 4.01 -10.72 -6.77
CA LEU A 117 2.94 -11.57 -7.32
C LEU A 117 1.60 -11.43 -6.58
N PRO A 118 1.50 -11.42 -5.24
CA PRO A 118 0.21 -11.28 -4.57
C PRO A 118 -0.50 -9.96 -4.92
N TRP A 119 0.24 -8.88 -5.10
CA TRP A 119 -0.32 -7.59 -5.54
C TRP A 119 -0.76 -7.60 -7.00
N GLN A 120 -0.02 -8.31 -7.85
CA GLN A 120 -0.39 -8.48 -9.26
C GLN A 120 -1.68 -9.30 -9.39
N LEU A 121 -1.76 -10.45 -8.69
CA LEU A 121 -2.96 -11.29 -8.69
C LEU A 121 -4.18 -10.56 -8.12
N MET A 122 -3.96 -9.77 -7.06
CA MET A 122 -4.99 -8.90 -6.49
C MET A 122 -5.52 -7.87 -7.50
N GLY A 123 -4.63 -7.23 -8.27
CA GLY A 123 -5.03 -6.29 -9.34
C GLY A 123 -5.75 -7.00 -10.49
N GLN A 124 -5.25 -8.16 -10.90
CA GLN A 124 -5.85 -8.97 -11.96
C GLN A 124 -7.26 -9.43 -11.60
N ALA A 125 -7.50 -9.88 -10.37
CA ALA A 125 -8.83 -10.26 -9.91
C ALA A 125 -9.82 -9.09 -9.94
N ALA A 126 -9.37 -7.89 -9.51
CA ALA A 126 -10.19 -6.68 -9.55
C ALA A 126 -10.56 -6.28 -10.99
N ASP A 127 -9.60 -6.35 -11.93
CA ASP A 127 -9.84 -6.07 -13.34
C ASP A 127 -10.81 -7.07 -14.00
N LEU A 128 -10.71 -8.35 -13.64
CA LEU A 128 -11.63 -9.38 -14.09
C LEU A 128 -13.04 -9.13 -13.55
N ALA A 129 -13.16 -8.87 -12.24
CA ALA A 129 -14.44 -8.60 -11.60
C ALA A 129 -15.14 -7.37 -12.18
N ALA A 130 -14.40 -6.29 -12.44
CA ALA A 130 -14.94 -5.07 -13.05
C ALA A 130 -15.54 -5.29 -14.46
N ARG A 131 -15.15 -6.36 -15.16
CA ARG A 131 -15.63 -6.71 -16.51
C ARG A 131 -16.67 -7.83 -16.51
N ASP A 132 -16.95 -8.46 -15.36
CA ASP A 132 -17.88 -9.57 -15.23
C ASP A 132 -19.34 -9.10 -15.35
N GLU A 133 -20.16 -9.84 -16.08
CA GLU A 133 -21.59 -9.54 -16.26
C GLU A 133 -22.36 -9.48 -14.93
N ARG A 134 -21.93 -10.27 -13.94
CA ARG A 134 -22.48 -10.25 -12.58
C ARG A 134 -22.31 -8.89 -11.90
N VAL A 135 -21.27 -8.12 -12.25
CA VAL A 135 -21.02 -6.76 -11.75
C VAL A 135 -21.63 -5.69 -12.66
N LYS A 136 -21.70 -5.92 -13.98
CA LYS A 136 -22.33 -4.95 -14.91
C LYS A 136 -23.80 -4.69 -14.59
N LYS A 137 -24.53 -5.71 -14.14
CA LYS A 137 -25.95 -5.58 -13.76
C LYS A 137 -26.18 -4.59 -12.61
N PRO A 138 -25.54 -4.73 -11.42
CA PRO A 138 -25.68 -3.74 -10.35
C PRO A 138 -25.10 -2.38 -10.73
N VAL A 139 -24.08 -2.30 -11.60
CA VAL A 139 -23.59 -1.00 -12.12
C VAL A 139 -24.67 -0.28 -12.93
N ALA A 140 -25.38 -0.96 -13.83
CA ALA A 140 -26.47 -0.36 -14.59
C ALA A 140 -27.64 0.07 -13.68
N ALA A 141 -27.99 -0.73 -12.67
CA ALA A 141 -29.01 -0.38 -11.69
C ALA A 141 -28.59 0.83 -10.83
N TRP A 142 -27.33 0.88 -10.42
CA TRP A 142 -26.73 2.00 -9.70
C TRP A 142 -26.81 3.29 -10.54
N ALA A 143 -26.43 3.24 -11.82
CA ALA A 143 -26.46 4.40 -12.71
C ALA A 143 -27.89 4.95 -12.87
N ALA A 144 -28.89 4.05 -12.99
CA ALA A 144 -30.29 4.45 -13.02
C ALA A 144 -30.75 5.10 -11.71
N CYS A 145 -30.32 4.58 -10.56
CA CYS A 145 -30.59 5.18 -9.25
C CYS A 145 -29.98 6.58 -9.15
N MET A 146 -28.69 6.74 -9.48
CA MET A 146 -28.00 8.03 -9.47
C MET A 146 -28.68 9.05 -10.38
N LYS A 147 -29.11 8.62 -11.58
CA LYS A 147 -29.87 9.47 -12.51
C LYS A 147 -31.18 9.95 -11.90
N GLY A 148 -31.90 9.08 -11.17
CA GLY A 148 -33.08 9.46 -10.39
C GLY A 148 -32.79 10.45 -9.25
N ARG A 149 -31.55 10.49 -8.75
CA ARG A 149 -31.07 11.45 -7.74
C ARG A 149 -30.50 12.74 -8.34
N GLY A 150 -30.50 12.88 -9.67
CA GLY A 150 -30.01 14.06 -10.39
C GLY A 150 -28.52 14.00 -10.79
N TYR A 151 -27.89 12.84 -10.74
CA TYR A 151 -26.49 12.62 -11.10
C TYR A 151 -26.37 11.67 -12.30
N ASP A 152 -25.74 12.10 -13.39
CA ASP A 152 -25.57 11.30 -14.60
C ASP A 152 -24.15 10.75 -14.68
N TYR A 153 -23.97 9.49 -14.24
CA TYR A 153 -22.70 8.77 -14.27
C TYR A 153 -22.90 7.37 -14.85
N ALA A 154 -21.97 6.93 -15.69
CA ALA A 154 -22.01 5.60 -16.28
C ALA A 154 -21.46 4.53 -15.32
N MET A 155 -20.42 4.87 -14.57
CA MET A 155 -19.76 3.97 -13.63
C MET A 155 -19.54 4.62 -12.26
N PRO A 156 -19.52 3.84 -11.17
CA PRO A 156 -19.21 4.34 -9.82
C PRO A 156 -17.92 5.15 -9.72
N VAL A 157 -16.90 4.81 -10.51
CA VAL A 157 -15.63 5.55 -10.57
C VAL A 157 -15.79 6.96 -11.14
N ASP A 158 -16.75 7.18 -12.04
CA ASP A 158 -17.02 8.50 -12.62
C ASP A 158 -17.59 9.46 -11.57
N ALA A 159 -18.44 8.94 -10.68
CA ALA A 159 -18.98 9.70 -9.54
C ALA A 159 -17.88 10.07 -8.55
N TRP A 160 -17.04 9.08 -8.24
CA TRP A 160 -15.96 9.19 -7.29
C TRP A 160 -14.91 10.21 -7.76
N GLU A 161 -14.44 10.09 -9.00
CA GLU A 161 -13.37 10.91 -9.61
C GLU A 161 -13.86 12.16 -10.33
N ASP A 162 -15.12 12.55 -10.15
CA ASP A 162 -15.69 13.74 -10.79
C ASP A 162 -14.79 14.98 -10.52
N PRO A 163 -14.33 15.68 -11.57
CA PRO A 163 -13.49 16.87 -11.44
C PRO A 163 -14.07 17.97 -10.55
N ARG A 164 -15.40 18.05 -10.41
CA ARG A 164 -16.10 19.00 -9.53
C ARG A 164 -15.67 18.88 -8.07
N TRP A 165 -15.19 17.71 -7.62
CA TRP A 165 -14.79 17.44 -6.24
C TRP A 165 -13.29 17.66 -5.97
N ARG A 166 -12.45 17.79 -7.01
CA ARG A 166 -10.98 17.84 -6.88
C ARG A 166 -10.43 18.95 -5.97
N PRO A 167 -10.99 20.16 -5.89
CA PRO A 167 -10.52 21.20 -4.96
C PRO A 167 -10.72 20.85 -3.47
N ALA A 168 -11.57 19.87 -3.14
CA ALA A 168 -12.06 19.61 -1.79
C ALA A 168 -11.37 18.44 -1.07
N ARG A 169 -10.46 17.72 -1.73
CA ARG A 169 -9.94 16.45 -1.21
C ARG A 169 -8.89 16.56 -0.09
N THR A 170 -8.27 17.71 0.18
CA THR A 170 -7.19 17.77 1.21
C THR A 170 -7.07 19.06 2.05
N ALA A 171 -7.95 20.07 1.95
CA ALA A 171 -7.83 21.23 2.86
C ALA A 171 -9.12 22.01 3.15
N ALA A 172 -10.01 22.15 2.16
CA ALA A 172 -11.22 22.99 2.29
C ALA A 172 -12.45 22.23 2.83
N GLY A 173 -12.37 20.90 2.93
CA GLY A 173 -13.51 20.02 3.22
C GLY A 173 -14.44 19.87 2.02
N ALA A 174 -15.17 18.74 1.96
CA ALA A 174 -16.13 18.46 0.89
C ALA A 174 -17.21 19.53 0.75
N SER A 175 -17.53 19.91 -0.49
CA SER A 175 -18.63 20.85 -0.76
C SER A 175 -19.98 20.23 -0.36
N ALA A 176 -21.02 21.07 -0.17
CA ALA A 176 -22.36 20.57 0.12
C ALA A 176 -22.89 19.66 -1.01
N GLU A 177 -22.59 20.00 -2.26
CA GLU A 177 -22.97 19.22 -3.42
C GLU A 177 -22.21 17.90 -3.51
N GLU A 178 -20.91 17.89 -3.20
CA GLU A 178 -20.12 16.65 -3.12
C GLU A 178 -20.69 15.70 -2.06
N LYS A 179 -21.03 16.21 -0.87
CA LYS A 179 -21.62 15.41 0.21
C LYS A 179 -22.96 14.80 -0.22
N LYS A 180 -23.81 15.58 -0.89
CA LYS A 180 -25.08 15.10 -1.42
C LYS A 180 -24.88 14.03 -2.50
N ALA A 181 -23.93 14.24 -3.41
CA ALA A 181 -23.57 13.27 -4.45
C ALA A 181 -23.03 11.98 -3.85
N ALA A 182 -22.12 12.08 -2.88
CA ALA A 182 -21.53 10.93 -2.19
C ALA A 182 -22.59 10.14 -1.39
N VAL A 183 -23.49 10.80 -0.66
CA VAL A 183 -24.59 10.12 0.04
C VAL A 183 -25.51 9.41 -0.96
N ALA A 184 -25.89 10.07 -2.05
CA ALA A 184 -26.70 9.45 -3.10
C ALA A 184 -25.99 8.22 -3.71
N ASP A 185 -24.68 8.32 -3.97
CA ASP A 185 -23.87 7.22 -4.49
C ASP A 185 -23.88 6.02 -3.53
N MET A 186 -23.60 6.23 -2.24
CA MET A 186 -23.56 5.15 -1.26
C MET A 186 -24.93 4.50 -1.07
N GLU A 187 -26.00 5.29 -0.95
CA GLU A 187 -27.36 4.75 -0.85
C GLU A 187 -27.77 3.98 -2.12
N CYS A 188 -27.40 4.47 -3.30
CA CYS A 188 -27.66 3.75 -4.55
C CYS A 188 -26.86 2.44 -4.62
N LYS A 189 -25.61 2.42 -4.14
CA LYS A 189 -24.79 1.19 -4.04
C LYS A 189 -25.40 0.19 -3.07
N ASP A 190 -25.87 0.65 -1.91
CA ASP A 190 -26.54 -0.19 -0.91
C ASP A 190 -27.86 -0.76 -1.47
N GLN A 191 -28.66 0.06 -2.13
CA GLN A 191 -29.96 -0.35 -2.70
C GLN A 191 -29.82 -1.46 -3.76
N VAL A 192 -28.74 -1.44 -4.53
CA VAL A 192 -28.53 -2.40 -5.64
C VAL A 192 -27.55 -3.51 -5.32
N GLY A 193 -27.04 -3.57 -4.09
CA GLY A 193 -26.08 -4.61 -3.67
C GLY A 193 -24.72 -4.54 -4.37
N TYR A 194 -24.32 -3.37 -4.90
CA TYR A 194 -23.14 -3.23 -5.76
C TYR A 194 -21.85 -3.77 -5.12
N VAL A 195 -21.59 -3.42 -3.85
CA VAL A 195 -20.35 -3.80 -3.17
C VAL A 195 -20.32 -5.29 -2.87
N GLU A 196 -21.46 -5.89 -2.48
CA GLU A 196 -21.56 -7.31 -2.20
C GLU A 196 -21.28 -8.14 -3.46
N ASP A 197 -21.93 -7.79 -4.57
CA ASP A 197 -21.73 -8.46 -5.86
C ASP A 197 -20.28 -8.31 -6.35
N LEU A 198 -19.72 -7.10 -6.29
CA LEU A 198 -18.33 -6.86 -6.71
C LEU A 198 -17.33 -7.69 -5.88
N VAL A 199 -17.46 -7.68 -4.55
CA VAL A 199 -16.56 -8.41 -3.64
C VAL A 199 -16.71 -9.92 -3.87
N SER A 200 -17.93 -10.43 -3.97
CA SER A 200 -18.19 -11.85 -4.22
C SER A 200 -17.54 -12.33 -5.52
N VAL A 201 -17.73 -11.56 -6.60
CA VAL A 201 -17.13 -11.86 -7.91
C VAL A 201 -15.61 -11.77 -7.86
N GLN A 202 -15.06 -10.70 -7.27
CA GLN A 202 -13.61 -10.55 -7.15
C GLN A 202 -12.99 -11.68 -6.35
N ASN A 203 -13.60 -12.07 -5.22
CA ASN A 203 -13.13 -13.20 -4.41
C ASN A 203 -13.09 -14.50 -5.22
N SER A 204 -14.10 -14.75 -6.06
CA SER A 204 -14.10 -15.95 -6.92
C SER A 204 -12.89 -15.99 -7.87
N TYR A 205 -12.51 -14.85 -8.44
CA TYR A 205 -11.31 -14.74 -9.26
C TYR A 205 -10.01 -14.79 -8.44
N GLU A 206 -9.98 -14.20 -7.24
CA GLU A 206 -8.84 -14.31 -6.33
C GLU A 206 -8.59 -15.78 -5.96
N GLU A 207 -9.63 -16.54 -5.63
CA GLU A 207 -9.52 -17.97 -5.34
C GLU A 207 -9.00 -18.78 -6.53
N ASP A 208 -9.50 -18.52 -7.74
CA ASP A 208 -9.01 -19.15 -8.97
C ASP A 208 -7.53 -18.85 -9.22
N LEU A 209 -7.12 -17.58 -9.09
CA LEU A 209 -5.73 -17.17 -9.27
C LEU A 209 -4.82 -17.76 -8.19
N ILE A 210 -5.29 -17.85 -6.94
CA ILE A 210 -4.54 -18.52 -5.86
C ILE A 210 -4.32 -19.99 -6.19
N ARG A 211 -5.35 -20.70 -6.69
CA ARG A 211 -5.21 -22.10 -7.12
C ARG A 211 -4.23 -22.24 -8.27
N GLN A 212 -4.28 -21.35 -9.25
CA GLN A 212 -3.41 -21.36 -10.44
C GLN A 212 -1.95 -21.06 -10.10
N HIS A 213 -1.68 -20.23 -9.09
CA HIS A 213 -0.34 -19.79 -8.67
C HIS A 213 0.09 -20.36 -7.31
N ALA A 214 -0.44 -21.52 -6.92
CA ALA A 214 -0.24 -22.09 -5.60
C ALA A 214 1.25 -22.33 -5.28
N ASP A 215 2.04 -22.76 -6.27
CA ASP A 215 3.46 -23.07 -6.11
C ASP A 215 4.30 -21.80 -5.92
N GLU A 216 4.05 -20.75 -6.72
CA GLU A 216 4.72 -19.47 -6.61
C GLU A 216 4.36 -18.77 -5.29
N LEU A 217 3.09 -18.79 -4.90
CA LEU A 217 2.63 -18.26 -3.61
C LEU A 217 3.28 -19.02 -2.43
N SER A 218 3.40 -20.35 -2.53
CA SER A 218 4.11 -21.17 -1.54
C SER A 218 5.60 -20.84 -1.49
N ALA A 219 6.23 -20.52 -2.63
CA ALA A 219 7.62 -20.07 -2.66
C ALA A 219 7.80 -18.73 -1.94
N ILE A 220 6.85 -17.80 -2.08
CA ILE A 220 6.84 -16.53 -1.34
C ILE A 220 6.69 -16.77 0.16
N GLN A 221 5.84 -17.70 0.59
CA GLN A 221 5.69 -18.05 1.99
C GLN A 221 7.01 -18.58 2.57
N ARG A 222 7.64 -19.55 1.91
CA ARG A 222 8.95 -20.08 2.32
C ARG A 222 10.04 -18.99 2.35
N ASN A 223 10.03 -18.07 1.37
CA ASN A 223 10.93 -16.92 1.36
C ASN A 223 10.73 -16.06 2.63
N ARG A 224 9.48 -15.65 2.92
CA ARG A 224 9.14 -14.83 4.09
C ARG A 224 9.51 -15.50 5.41
N GLU A 225 9.28 -16.80 5.53
CA GLU A 225 9.66 -17.57 6.71
C GLU A 225 11.18 -17.58 6.93
N THR A 226 11.98 -17.77 5.87
CA THR A 226 13.44 -17.67 5.97
C THR A 226 13.87 -16.28 6.41
N LEU A 227 13.31 -15.22 5.81
CA LEU A 227 13.62 -13.84 6.22
C LEU A 227 13.30 -13.59 7.69
N LYS A 228 12.14 -14.08 8.17
CA LYS A 228 11.75 -13.96 9.57
C LYS A 228 12.74 -14.69 10.48
N ARG A 229 13.09 -15.94 10.18
CA ARG A 229 14.09 -16.70 10.95
C ARG A 229 15.43 -15.97 11.00
N ASN A 230 15.91 -15.46 9.87
CA ASN A 230 17.17 -14.72 9.80
C ASN A 230 17.11 -13.43 10.62
N ALA A 231 15.98 -12.71 10.57
CA ALA A 231 15.76 -11.52 11.39
C ALA A 231 15.77 -11.87 12.89
N ASP A 232 15.09 -12.94 13.31
CA ASP A 232 15.06 -13.40 14.70
C ASP A 232 16.49 -13.76 15.19
N THR A 233 17.28 -14.46 14.38
CA THR A 233 18.70 -14.76 14.68
C THR A 233 19.53 -13.50 14.89
N VAL A 234 19.42 -12.51 13.99
CA VAL A 234 20.11 -11.22 14.10
C VAL A 234 19.71 -10.47 15.37
N MET A 235 18.42 -10.48 15.71
CA MET A 235 17.92 -9.83 16.92
C MET A 235 18.47 -10.47 18.19
N ASN A 236 18.72 -11.78 18.16
CA ASN A 236 19.37 -12.52 19.24
C ASN A 236 20.90 -12.41 19.24
N GLY A 237 21.49 -11.59 18.36
CA GLY A 237 22.94 -11.38 18.27
C GLY A 237 23.69 -12.45 17.48
N GLY A 238 22.98 -13.38 16.83
CA GLY A 238 23.57 -14.37 15.94
C GLY A 238 23.78 -13.86 14.52
N HIS A 239 24.51 -14.63 13.73
CA HIS A 239 24.68 -14.41 12.29
C HIS A 239 24.03 -15.57 11.52
N PRO A 240 22.97 -15.32 10.72
CA PRO A 240 22.35 -16.33 9.86
C PRO A 240 23.35 -16.95 8.86
#